data_AF-A0A2U1VTY8-F1
#
_entry.id   AF-A0A2U1VTY8-F1
#
_cell.length_a   1.000
_cell.length_b   1.000
_cell.length_c   1.000
_cell.angle_alpha   90.00
_cell.angle_beta   90.00
_cell.angle_gamma   90.00
#
_symmetry.space_group_name_H-M   'P 1'
#
loop_
_entity.id
_entity.type
_entity.pdbx_description
1 polymer ?
#
loop_
_entity_poly.entity_id
_entity_poly.type
_entity_poly.pdbx_seq_one_letter_code
_entity_poly.pdbx_strand_id
1 'polypeptide(L)'
;MTGNRSYVFQSGPPGICAVAQDHGFCAQAQIQWPVRASDPGRSNHGGPAAALRRFGAGLALDDALDRAATTPPERWTAAEAPDIVAAILANVLWHRLDDLGAIYGALREQAGTVQTLLASTGTPTTVELGTYHAIVGYGCIELSRGTFRVSARTPFADDGACAPRPG
;
A
#
# COMPACT_ATOMS: atom_id res chain seq x y z
N MET A 1 2.51 -9.42 -28.77
CA MET A 1 2.27 -8.28 -27.85
C MET A 1 1.09 -8.63 -26.96
N THR A 2 1.38 -9.26 -25.82
CA THR A 2 0.39 -9.63 -24.80
C THR A 2 0.10 -8.39 -23.95
N GLY A 3 -1.04 -7.77 -24.20
CA GLY A 3 -1.44 -6.51 -23.57
C GLY A 3 -1.64 -6.63 -22.05
N ASN A 4 -1.30 -5.55 -21.35
CA ASN A 4 -1.62 -5.33 -19.94
C ASN A 4 -3.10 -5.59 -19.70
N ARG A 5 -3.43 -6.44 -18.70
CA ARG A 5 -4.80 -6.58 -18.21
C ARG A 5 -4.85 -6.13 -16.76
N SER A 6 -5.50 -5.00 -16.54
CA SER A 6 -5.92 -4.50 -15.23
C SER A 6 -7.44 -4.58 -15.20
N TYR A 7 -8.00 -5.29 -14.21
CA TYR A 7 -9.44 -5.33 -13.98
C TYR A 7 -9.77 -4.33 -12.87
N VAL A 8 -10.55 -3.29 -13.20
CA VAL A 8 -11.05 -2.29 -12.25
C VAL A 8 -12.57 -2.42 -12.21
N PHE A 9 -13.10 -2.80 -11.04
CA PHE A 9 -14.53 -2.77 -10.78
C PHE A 9 -14.81 -1.66 -9.77
N GLN A 10 -15.69 -0.73 -10.14
CA GLN A 10 -16.16 0.36 -9.27
C GLN A 10 -17.63 0.13 -8.95
N SER A 11 -17.93 -0.29 -7.71
CA SER A 11 -19.29 -0.15 -7.14
C SER A 11 -19.25 -0.26 -5.61
N GLY A 12 -19.05 0.85 -4.89
CA GLY A 12 -19.15 0.88 -3.41
C GLY A 12 -18.26 1.91 -2.71
N PRO A 13 -18.51 2.23 -1.41
CA PRO A 13 -17.78 3.22 -0.60
C PRO A 13 -16.27 2.86 -0.47
N PRO A 14 -15.38 3.77 -0.01
CA PRO A 14 -13.97 3.78 -0.42
C PRO A 14 -13.26 2.46 -0.08
N GLY A 15 -12.62 1.89 -1.10
CA GLY A 15 -11.82 0.67 -0.98
C GLY A 15 -10.37 0.99 -0.68
N ILE A 16 -9.62 -0.03 -0.26
CA ILE A 16 -8.16 0.03 -0.26
C ILE A 16 -7.70 0.21 -1.71
N CYS A 17 -6.79 1.14 -1.95
CA CYS A 17 -6.26 1.42 -3.28
C CYS A 17 -4.74 1.31 -3.27
N ALA A 18 -4.19 0.79 -4.37
CA ALA A 18 -2.77 0.83 -4.63
C ALA A 18 -2.52 1.15 -6.11
N VAL A 19 -1.47 1.91 -6.39
CA VAL A 19 -1.02 2.21 -7.76
C VAL A 19 0.49 2.06 -7.81
N ALA A 20 1.02 1.46 -8.86
CA ALA A 20 2.45 1.42 -9.14
C ALA A 20 2.69 1.79 -10.61
N GLN A 21 3.67 2.65 -10.86
CA GLN A 21 4.05 3.11 -12.19
C GLN A 21 5.57 3.18 -12.33
N ASP A 22 6.09 2.72 -13.47
CA ASP A 22 7.51 2.87 -13.81
C ASP A 22 7.75 2.70 -15.31
N HIS A 23 8.19 3.77 -15.98
CA HIS A 23 8.47 3.88 -17.43
C HIS A 23 7.36 3.39 -18.37
N GLY A 24 7.07 2.08 -18.40
CA GLY A 24 5.99 1.43 -19.17
C GLY A 24 5.18 0.40 -18.37
N PHE A 25 5.50 0.20 -17.09
CA PHE A 25 4.71 -0.58 -16.14
C PHE A 25 3.69 0.34 -15.48
N CYS A 26 2.43 -0.09 -15.45
CA CYS A 26 1.39 0.53 -14.66
C CYS A 26 0.47 -0.56 -14.12
N ALA A 27 0.30 -0.58 -12.80
CA ALA A 27 -0.61 -1.48 -12.12
C ALA A 27 -1.46 -0.68 -11.14
N GLN A 28 -2.76 -0.97 -11.11
CA GLN A 28 -3.70 -0.36 -10.18
C GLN A 28 -4.52 -1.49 -9.55
N ALA A 29 -4.71 -1.40 -8.25
CA ALA A 29 -5.60 -2.26 -7.50
C ALA A 29 -6.58 -1.40 -6.70
N GLN A 30 -7.86 -1.76 -6.78
CA GLN A 30 -8.89 -1.26 -5.88
C GLN A 30 -9.56 -2.48 -5.24
N ILE A 31 -9.52 -2.54 -3.93
CA ILE A 31 -9.94 -3.70 -3.15
C ILE A 31 -11.11 -3.27 -2.27
N GLN A 32 -12.26 -3.90 -2.49
CA GLN A 32 -13.38 -3.83 -1.58
C GLN A 32 -13.28 -4.94 -0.55
N TRP A 33 -13.54 -4.60 0.72
CA TRP A 33 -13.39 -5.51 1.84
C TRP A 33 -14.67 -5.53 2.71
N PRO A 34 -15.11 -6.68 3.26
CA PRO A 34 -14.54 -8.01 3.09
C PRO A 34 -14.65 -8.50 1.64
N VAL A 35 -13.64 -9.21 1.17
CA VAL A 35 -13.66 -9.80 -0.18
C VAL A 35 -14.81 -10.81 -0.21
N ARG A 36 -15.90 -10.48 -0.90
CA ARG A 36 -17.02 -11.41 -1.09
C ARG A 36 -16.56 -12.52 -2.02
N ALA A 37 -16.13 -13.64 -1.41
CA ALA A 37 -15.85 -14.96 -1.98
C ALA A 37 -14.97 -15.04 -3.26
N SER A 38 -13.92 -15.84 -3.15
CA SER A 38 -13.11 -16.49 -4.20
C SER A 38 -13.61 -16.38 -5.66
N ASP A 39 -13.45 -15.22 -6.28
CA ASP A 39 -13.56 -15.14 -7.75
C ASP A 39 -12.38 -15.92 -8.37
N PRO A 40 -12.65 -16.98 -9.16
CA PRO A 40 -11.62 -17.73 -9.86
C PRO A 40 -11.03 -16.81 -10.94
N GLY A 41 -9.88 -16.22 -10.63
CA GLY A 41 -9.29 -15.14 -11.43
C GLY A 41 -8.41 -14.19 -10.61
N ARG A 42 -8.49 -14.24 -9.27
CA ARG A 42 -7.55 -13.54 -8.38
C ARG A 42 -6.14 -14.13 -8.59
N SER A 43 -5.35 -13.46 -9.40
CA SER A 43 -3.96 -13.76 -9.69
C SER A 43 -3.15 -13.98 -8.41
N ASN A 44 -2.80 -15.22 -8.12
CA ASN A 44 -1.63 -15.63 -7.32
C ASN A 44 -1.29 -14.80 -6.07
N HIS A 45 -2.22 -14.58 -5.13
CA HIS A 45 -1.87 -14.09 -3.78
C HIS A 45 -0.81 -14.95 -3.09
N GLY A 46 -0.65 -16.21 -3.50
CA GLY A 46 0.41 -17.09 -3.02
C GLY A 46 1.82 -16.51 -3.18
N GLY A 47 2.11 -15.79 -4.28
CA GLY A 47 3.42 -15.18 -4.52
C GLY A 47 3.72 -14.04 -3.55
N PRO A 48 2.90 -12.97 -3.51
CA PRO A 48 3.11 -11.86 -2.60
C PRO A 48 2.94 -12.24 -1.12
N ALA A 49 1.98 -13.11 -0.77
CA ALA A 49 1.84 -13.59 0.60
C ALA A 49 3.06 -14.38 1.06
N ALA A 50 3.63 -15.23 0.19
CA ALA A 50 4.88 -15.93 0.51
C ALA A 50 6.07 -14.97 0.61
N ALA A 51 6.12 -13.93 -0.22
CA ALA A 51 7.17 -12.92 -0.17
C ALA A 51 7.14 -12.14 1.16
N LEU A 52 5.98 -11.61 1.57
CA LEU A 52 5.84 -10.89 2.84
C LEU A 52 6.25 -11.75 4.05
N ARG A 53 5.88 -13.03 4.06
CA ARG A 53 6.35 -13.98 5.09
C ARG A 53 7.88 -14.12 5.09
N ARG A 54 8.50 -14.21 3.91
CA ARG A 54 9.97 -14.29 3.78
C ARG A 54 10.66 -13.01 4.25
N PHE A 55 10.02 -11.86 4.08
CA PHE A 55 10.54 -10.58 4.56
C PHE A 55 10.33 -10.38 6.08
N GLY A 56 9.58 -11.27 6.74
CA GLY A 56 9.34 -11.24 8.18
C GLY A 56 8.10 -10.45 8.61
N ALA A 57 7.10 -10.30 7.73
CA ALA A 57 5.81 -9.74 8.10
C ALA A 57 5.17 -10.51 9.26
N GLY A 58 4.74 -9.78 10.28
CA GLY A 58 4.07 -10.32 11.46
C GLY A 58 2.59 -10.61 11.21
N LEU A 59 1.94 -9.86 10.32
CA LEU A 59 0.58 -10.11 9.84
C LEU A 59 0.58 -10.92 8.55
N ALA A 60 -0.37 -11.85 8.43
CA ALA A 60 -0.67 -12.47 7.15
C ALA A 60 -1.27 -11.43 6.19
N LEU A 61 -1.09 -11.64 4.87
CA LEU A 61 -1.57 -10.71 3.83
C LEU A 61 -3.05 -10.35 4.02
N ASP A 62 -3.92 -11.34 4.22
CA ASP A 62 -5.36 -11.11 4.36
C ASP A 62 -5.73 -10.41 5.68
N ASP A 63 -5.04 -10.75 6.79
CA ASP A 63 -5.25 -10.08 8.08
C ASP A 63 -4.81 -8.61 8.02
N ALA A 64 -3.72 -8.32 7.33
CA ALA A 64 -3.23 -6.97 7.12
C ALA A 64 -4.20 -6.14 6.24
N LEU A 65 -4.77 -6.74 5.20
CA LEU A 65 -5.81 -6.10 4.38
C LEU A 65 -7.12 -5.90 5.15
N ASP A 66 -7.53 -6.86 5.98
CA ASP A 66 -8.69 -6.71 6.86
C ASP A 66 -8.49 -5.56 7.86
N ARG A 67 -7.30 -5.50 8.47
CA ARG A 67 -6.92 -4.42 9.36
C ARG A 67 -6.96 -3.06 8.66
N ALA A 68 -6.43 -2.98 7.45
CA ALA A 68 -6.42 -1.75 6.65
C ALA A 68 -7.84 -1.27 6.28
N ALA A 69 -8.77 -2.19 6.06
CA ALA A 69 -10.13 -1.88 5.66
C ALA A 69 -11.03 -1.49 6.84
N THR A 70 -10.82 -2.10 8.00
CA THR A 70 -11.75 -2.01 9.14
C THR A 70 -11.25 -1.09 10.25
N THR A 71 -9.95 -0.84 10.30
CA THR A 71 -9.32 -0.09 11.38
C THR A 71 -8.67 1.18 10.85
N PRO A 72 -8.98 2.36 11.40
CA PRO A 72 -8.35 3.60 10.97
C PRO A 72 -6.88 3.70 11.46
N PRO A 73 -6.03 4.47 10.76
CA PRO A 73 -4.57 4.46 10.97
C PRO A 73 -4.10 4.77 12.40
N GLU A 74 -4.85 5.56 13.17
CA GLU A 74 -4.51 5.93 14.56
C GLU A 74 -4.55 4.74 15.51
N ARG A 75 -5.22 3.65 15.12
CA ARG A 75 -5.35 2.43 15.91
C ARG A 75 -4.38 1.33 15.48
N TRP A 76 -3.57 1.55 14.44
CA TRP A 76 -2.51 0.63 14.07
C TRP A 76 -1.31 0.84 14.99
N THR A 77 -0.68 -0.24 15.39
CA THR A 77 0.61 -0.15 16.09
C THR A 77 1.73 0.15 15.09
N ALA A 78 2.86 0.66 15.60
CA ALA A 78 4.06 0.85 14.80
C ALA A 78 4.53 -0.47 14.14
N ALA A 79 4.31 -1.63 14.77
CA ALA A 79 4.69 -2.92 14.19
C ALA A 79 3.76 -3.35 13.05
N GLU A 80 2.46 -3.00 13.11
CA GLU A 80 1.47 -3.37 12.10
C GLU A 80 1.53 -2.48 10.85
N ALA A 81 1.86 -1.19 10.99
CA ALA A 81 1.78 -0.24 9.87
C ALA A 81 2.63 -0.64 8.63
N PRO A 82 3.88 -1.11 8.76
CA PRO A 82 4.66 -1.61 7.63
C PRO A 82 3.99 -2.82 6.95
N ASP A 83 3.45 -3.76 7.73
CA ASP A 83 2.80 -4.97 7.21
C ASP A 83 1.54 -4.60 6.43
N ILE A 84 0.73 -3.69 6.98
CA ILE A 84 -0.49 -3.16 6.34
C ILE A 84 -0.16 -2.49 5.01
N VAL A 85 0.79 -1.54 5.01
CA VAL A 85 1.17 -0.82 3.78
C VAL A 85 1.73 -1.80 2.74
N ALA A 86 2.62 -2.70 3.12
CA ALA A 86 3.19 -3.67 2.19
C ALA A 86 2.16 -4.67 1.67
N ALA A 87 1.17 -5.07 2.48
CA ALA A 87 0.05 -5.89 2.04
C ALA A 87 -0.80 -5.18 0.98
N ILE A 88 -1.03 -3.88 1.12
CA ILE A 88 -1.72 -3.08 0.11
C ILE A 88 -0.89 -3.06 -1.19
N LEU A 89 0.40 -2.72 -1.09
CA LEU A 89 1.30 -2.61 -2.24
C LEU A 89 1.59 -3.93 -2.95
N ALA A 90 1.55 -5.05 -2.23
CA ALA A 90 1.69 -6.39 -2.79
C ALA A 90 0.71 -6.67 -3.95
N ASN A 91 -0.46 -6.00 -3.97
CA ASN A 91 -1.45 -6.15 -5.04
C ASN A 91 -1.04 -5.50 -6.36
N VAL A 92 -0.11 -4.55 -6.35
CA VAL A 92 0.42 -3.89 -7.56
C VAL A 92 1.89 -4.23 -7.84
N LEU A 93 2.62 -4.75 -6.84
CA LEU A 93 4.03 -5.17 -6.95
C LEU A 93 4.22 -6.70 -7.03
N TRP A 94 3.19 -7.44 -7.39
CA TRP A 94 3.19 -8.91 -7.43
C TRP A 94 4.25 -9.54 -8.36
N HIS A 95 4.67 -8.81 -9.39
CA HIS A 95 5.79 -9.18 -10.27
C HIS A 95 7.11 -8.47 -9.95
N ARG A 96 7.13 -7.62 -8.93
CA ARG A 96 8.28 -6.81 -8.51
C ARG A 96 8.58 -7.04 -7.04
N LEU A 97 8.78 -8.31 -6.68
CA LEU A 97 8.94 -8.73 -5.28
C LEU A 97 10.19 -8.14 -4.62
N ASP A 98 11.24 -7.86 -5.38
CA ASP A 98 12.45 -7.19 -4.86
C ASP A 98 12.16 -5.75 -4.45
N ASP A 99 11.39 -5.00 -5.26
CA ASP A 99 10.94 -3.65 -4.88
C ASP A 99 9.99 -3.69 -3.68
N LEU A 100 9.08 -4.68 -3.62
CA LEU A 100 8.23 -4.89 -2.45
C LEU A 100 9.06 -5.15 -1.19
N GLY A 101 10.10 -5.98 -1.28
CA GLY A 101 11.01 -6.27 -0.16
C GLY A 101 11.81 -5.04 0.28
N ALA A 102 12.34 -4.26 -0.67
CA ALA A 102 13.05 -3.02 -0.38
C ALA A 102 12.16 -1.97 0.30
N ILE A 103 10.92 -1.81 -0.19
CA ILE A 103 9.92 -0.93 0.43
C ILE A 103 9.58 -1.42 1.84
N TYR A 104 9.32 -2.72 2.01
CA TYR A 104 8.99 -3.29 3.31
C TYR A 104 10.12 -3.07 4.33
N GLY A 105 11.36 -3.31 3.93
CA GLY A 105 12.54 -3.03 4.77
C GLY A 105 12.61 -1.56 5.21
N ALA A 106 12.45 -0.62 4.27
CA ALA A 106 12.48 0.80 4.56
C ALA A 106 11.33 1.25 5.50
N LEU A 107 10.11 0.72 5.30
CA LEU A 107 8.98 0.97 6.19
C LEU A 107 9.25 0.42 7.60
N ARG A 108 9.86 -0.76 7.69
CA ARG A 108 10.21 -1.43 8.97
C ARG A 108 11.26 -0.69 9.76
N GLU A 109 12.27 -0.12 9.11
CA GLU A 109 13.32 0.67 9.76
C GLU A 109 12.77 1.94 10.41
N GLN A 110 11.75 2.56 9.80
CA GLN A 110 11.12 3.80 10.29
C GLN A 110 9.67 3.61 10.74
N ALA A 111 9.34 2.42 11.24
CA ALA A 111 7.97 2.01 11.48
C ALA A 111 7.18 2.96 12.42
N GLY A 112 7.83 3.51 13.45
CA GLY A 112 7.23 4.50 14.35
C GLY A 112 6.92 5.83 13.67
N THR A 113 7.84 6.33 12.83
CA THR A 113 7.65 7.55 12.04
C THR A 113 6.53 7.37 11.03
N VAL A 114 6.56 6.27 10.28
CA VAL A 114 5.55 5.94 9.26
C VAL A 114 4.16 5.82 9.90
N GLN A 115 4.02 5.09 11.01
CA GLN A 115 2.74 4.96 11.70
C GLN A 115 2.21 6.31 12.20
N THR A 116 3.08 7.14 12.79
CA THR A 116 2.70 8.47 13.29
C THR A 116 2.18 9.37 12.16
N LEU A 117 2.85 9.36 11.01
CA LEU A 117 2.44 10.16 9.85
C LEU A 117 1.16 9.63 9.21
N LEU A 118 1.00 8.31 9.09
CA LEU A 118 -0.23 7.69 8.59
C LEU A 118 -1.44 7.99 9.49
N ALA A 119 -1.21 8.15 10.80
CA ALA A 119 -2.23 8.53 11.78
C ALA A 119 -2.52 10.05 11.83
N SER A 120 -1.71 10.89 11.17
CA SER A 120 -1.86 12.34 11.22
C SER A 120 -2.84 12.85 10.17
N THR A 121 -3.87 13.56 10.61
CA THR A 121 -4.84 14.27 9.74
C THR A 121 -4.37 15.66 9.30
N GLY A 122 -3.13 16.03 9.64
CA GLY A 122 -2.50 17.29 9.25
C GLY A 122 -2.00 17.31 7.80
N THR A 123 -1.17 18.30 7.48
CA THR A 123 -0.53 18.40 6.17
C THR A 123 0.34 17.17 5.90
N PRO A 124 0.24 16.55 4.71
CA PRO A 124 1.11 15.44 4.34
C PRO A 124 2.57 15.83 4.47
N THR A 125 3.38 14.92 5.01
CA THR A 125 4.79 15.16 5.31
C THR A 125 5.67 14.37 4.37
N THR A 126 6.73 15.03 3.90
CA THR A 126 7.76 14.40 3.10
C THR A 126 8.85 13.81 3.98
N VAL A 127 9.18 12.54 3.78
CA VAL A 127 10.25 11.83 4.51
C VAL A 127 11.04 10.92 3.59
N GLU A 128 12.32 10.70 3.88
CA GLU A 128 13.15 9.73 3.16
C GLU A 128 13.08 8.36 3.83
N LEU A 129 12.64 7.35 3.08
CA LEU A 129 12.56 5.96 3.52
C LEU A 129 13.55 5.12 2.71
N GLY A 130 14.77 4.96 3.24
CA GLY A 130 15.85 4.29 2.51
C GLY A 130 16.20 5.05 1.22
N THR A 131 15.94 4.45 0.06
CA THR A 131 16.15 5.09 -1.26
C THR A 131 14.89 5.78 -1.82
N TYR A 132 13.79 5.78 -1.08
CA TYR A 132 12.50 6.29 -1.53
C TYR A 132 12.22 7.65 -0.92
N HIS A 133 11.90 8.61 -1.79
CA HIS A 133 11.28 9.86 -1.38
C HIS A 133 9.79 9.59 -1.14
N ALA A 134 9.35 9.69 0.11
CA ALA A 134 8.00 9.37 0.54
C ALA A 134 7.20 10.63 0.88
N ILE A 135 5.94 10.68 0.45
CA ILE A 135 4.94 11.61 0.94
C ILE A 135 3.93 10.79 1.73
N VAL A 136 3.81 11.07 3.03
CA VAL A 136 2.94 10.33 3.94
C VAL A 136 1.92 11.29 4.54
N GLY A 137 0.67 10.90 4.52
CA GLY A 137 -0.39 11.58 5.24
C GLY A 137 -1.48 10.60 5.64
N TYR A 138 -2.63 11.12 6.05
CA TYR A 138 -3.65 10.33 6.71
C TYR A 138 -4.07 9.10 5.90
N GLY A 139 -3.70 7.90 6.36
CA GLY A 139 -4.01 6.62 5.70
C GLY A 139 -3.49 6.49 4.27
N CYS A 140 -2.53 7.33 3.85
CA CYS A 140 -1.99 7.40 2.50
C CYS A 140 -0.46 7.51 2.53
N ILE A 141 0.20 6.78 1.63
CA ILE A 141 1.63 6.91 1.38
C ILE A 141 1.91 6.82 -0.12
N GLU A 142 2.68 7.77 -0.64
CA GLU A 142 3.28 7.73 -1.97
C GLU A 142 4.80 7.61 -1.80
N LEU A 143 5.41 6.68 -2.54
CA LEU A 143 6.84 6.42 -2.56
C LEU A 143 7.34 6.65 -3.98
N SER A 144 8.47 7.32 -4.12
CA SER A 144 9.10 7.55 -5.43
C SER A 144 10.61 7.36 -5.39
N ARG A 145 11.16 6.81 -6.48
CA ARG A 145 12.60 6.67 -6.70
C ARG A 145 12.89 6.74 -8.20
N GLY A 146 13.45 7.86 -8.66
CA GLY A 146 13.63 8.12 -10.09
C GLY A 146 12.27 8.16 -10.80
N THR A 147 12.07 7.27 -11.76
CA THR A 147 10.80 7.12 -12.50
C THR A 147 9.79 6.19 -11.84
N PHE A 148 10.22 5.38 -10.88
CA PHE A 148 9.35 4.48 -10.15
C PHE A 148 8.52 5.27 -9.13
N ARG A 149 7.21 5.05 -9.16
CA ARG A 149 6.25 5.60 -8.21
C ARG A 149 5.31 4.50 -7.75
N VAL A 150 4.99 4.48 -6.47
CA VAL A 150 4.01 3.55 -5.92
C VAL A 150 3.26 4.20 -4.77
N SER A 151 1.96 3.98 -4.67
CA SER A 151 1.14 4.52 -3.59
C SER A 151 0.21 3.46 -3.00
N ALA A 152 -0.05 3.60 -1.71
CA ALA A 152 -1.05 2.87 -0.96
C ALA A 152 -2.01 3.88 -0.30
N ARG A 153 -3.31 3.64 -0.41
CA ARG A 153 -4.36 4.44 0.22
C ARG A 153 -5.38 3.53 0.88
N THR A 154 -5.77 3.86 2.09
CA THR A 154 -6.83 3.16 2.83
C THR A 154 -8.19 3.84 2.66
N PRO A 155 -9.31 3.18 3.02
CA PRO A 155 -10.64 3.77 2.99
C PRO A 155 -10.80 5.07 3.78
N PHE A 156 -9.95 5.26 4.79
CA PHE A 156 -10.00 6.40 5.71
C PHE A 156 -9.30 7.65 5.17
N ALA A 157 -8.44 7.49 4.16
CA ALA A 157 -7.70 8.61 3.60
C ALA A 157 -8.64 9.59 2.89
N ASP A 158 -8.54 10.87 3.26
CA ASP A 158 -9.29 11.95 2.64
C ASP A 158 -8.67 12.38 1.31
N ASP A 159 -9.42 13.21 0.56
CA ASP A 159 -8.92 13.76 -0.69
C ASP A 159 -7.78 14.72 -0.41
N GLY A 160 -6.61 14.40 -0.98
CA GLY A 160 -5.38 15.13 -0.74
C GLY A 160 -4.50 14.55 0.38
N ALA A 161 -4.81 13.39 0.95
CA ALA A 161 -3.96 12.75 1.97
C ALA A 161 -2.48 12.54 1.55
N CYS A 162 -2.18 12.50 0.25
CA CYS A 162 -0.81 12.49 -0.28
C CYS A 162 -0.50 13.71 -1.18
N ALA A 163 -1.40 14.69 -1.27
CA ALA A 163 -1.15 15.93 -2.00
C ALA A 163 -0.91 17.05 -0.98
N PRO A 164 0.14 17.87 -1.12
CA PRO A 164 0.29 19.06 -0.30
C PRO A 164 -1.01 19.88 -0.39
N ARG A 165 -1.68 20.15 0.75
CA ARG A 165 -2.85 21.02 0.74
C ARG A 165 -2.38 22.39 0.23
N PRO A 166 -3.06 23.00 -0.77
CA PRO A 166 -2.77 24.37 -1.13
C PRO A 166 -3.00 25.23 0.11
N GLY A 167 -1.96 25.97 0.52
CA GLY A 167 -1.99 26.90 1.64
C GLY A 167 -2.86 28.12 1.37
#